data_AF-A0A352F222-F1
#
_entry.id   AF-A0A352F222-F1
#
_cell.length_a   1.000
_cell.length_b   1.000
_cell.length_c   1.000
_cell.angle_alpha   90.00
_cell.angle_beta   90.00
_cell.angle_gamma   90.00
#
_symmetry.space_group_name_H-M   'P 1'
#
loop_
_entity.id
_entity.type
_entity.pdbx_description
1 polymer ?
#
loop_
_entity_poly.entity_id
_entity_poly.type
_entity_poly.pdbx_seq_one_letter_code
_entity_poly.pdbx_strand_id
1 'polypeptide(L)'
;MITETTAKALGLITAGKRLVHHAGGKGDFQTYLVNFFLPNQVAIIGVLVSECPDMQGCGAIIGMDIIMGGDMSITNHNGETWFTFRWPSFGSIDYVADINKAKKAALASVGRNEPCPCGSGKKYKKCHGSD
;
A
#
# COMPACT_ATOMS: atom_id res chain seq x y z
N MET A 1 4.13 -11.77 9.10
CA MET A 1 4.61 -12.11 10.46
C MET A 1 3.42 -12.18 11.40
N ILE A 2 3.49 -12.99 12.45
CA ILE A 2 2.42 -13.19 13.44
C ILE A 2 3.00 -13.22 14.85
N THR A 3 2.29 -12.72 15.86
CA THR A 3 2.75 -12.85 17.25
C THR A 3 2.47 -14.25 17.80
N GLU A 4 3.28 -14.70 18.76
CA GLU A 4 3.08 -15.98 19.45
C GLU A 4 1.69 -16.04 20.11
N THR A 5 1.25 -14.93 20.73
CA THR A 5 -0.07 -14.82 21.37
C THR A 5 -1.21 -15.02 20.37
N THR A 6 -1.10 -14.41 19.18
CA THR A 6 -2.10 -14.57 18.11
C THR A 6 -2.08 -15.97 17.54
N ALA A 7 -0.90 -16.55 17.32
CA ALA A 7 -0.77 -17.91 16.81
C ALA A 7 -1.41 -18.94 17.76
N LYS A 8 -1.18 -18.79 19.07
CA LYS A 8 -1.82 -19.62 20.11
C LYS A 8 -3.33 -19.41 20.17
N ALA A 9 -3.81 -18.17 20.13
CA ALA A 9 -5.23 -17.86 20.18
C ALA A 9 -6.00 -18.43 18.97
N LEU A 10 -5.35 -18.48 17.80
CA LEU A 10 -5.90 -19.07 16.58
C LEU A 10 -5.70 -20.61 16.50
N GLY A 11 -5.03 -21.23 17.47
CA GLY A 11 -4.78 -22.67 17.49
C GLY A 11 -3.87 -23.14 16.35
N LEU A 12 -2.96 -22.30 15.87
CA LEU A 12 -2.10 -22.63 14.74
C LEU A 12 -1.08 -23.71 15.10
N ILE A 13 -0.88 -24.63 14.16
CA ILE A 13 0.15 -25.67 14.27
C ILE A 13 1.42 -25.15 13.59
N THR A 14 2.56 -25.40 14.23
CA THR A 14 3.87 -24.99 13.71
C THR A 14 4.20 -25.80 12.45
N ALA A 15 4.52 -25.11 11.36
CA ALA A 15 4.97 -25.70 10.11
C ALA A 15 6.49 -25.93 10.08
N GLY A 16 7.26 -25.20 10.90
CA GLY A 16 8.71 -25.33 10.98
C GLY A 16 9.39 -24.19 11.74
N LYS A 17 10.67 -23.98 11.44
CA LYS A 17 11.49 -22.85 11.92
C LYS A 17 12.11 -22.12 10.75
N ARG A 18 12.28 -20.81 10.87
CA ARG A 18 12.94 -19.96 9.88
C ARG A 18 13.79 -18.90 10.56
N LEU A 19 15.00 -18.69 10.03
CA LEU A 19 15.83 -17.56 10.41
C LEU A 19 15.15 -16.27 9.92
N VAL A 20 14.73 -15.42 10.85
CA VAL A 20 14.15 -14.11 10.56
C VAL A 20 15.17 -13.03 10.87
N HIS A 21 15.31 -12.11 9.95
CA HIS A 21 16.10 -10.90 10.12
C HIS A 21 15.13 -9.77 10.46
N HIS A 22 15.17 -9.29 11.69
CA HIS A 22 14.38 -8.15 12.14
C HIS A 22 15.30 -6.98 12.49
N ALA A 23 14.73 -5.79 12.73
CA ALA A 23 15.51 -4.59 13.05
C ALA A 23 16.41 -4.76 14.29
N GLY A 24 16.07 -5.68 15.18
CA GLY A 24 16.83 -5.99 16.40
C GLY A 24 17.83 -7.15 16.27
N GLY A 25 18.01 -7.74 15.08
CA GLY A 25 18.98 -8.83 14.87
C GLY A 25 18.44 -10.01 14.04
N LYS A 26 19.08 -11.17 14.23
CA LYS A 26 18.69 -12.43 13.58
C LYS A 26 18.34 -13.46 14.64
N GLY A 27 17.29 -14.24 14.41
CA GLY A 27 16.89 -15.33 15.29
C GLY A 27 16.10 -16.39 14.54
N ASP A 28 16.09 -17.62 15.07
CA ASP A 28 15.24 -18.69 14.55
C ASP A 28 13.86 -18.62 15.20
N PHE A 29 12.84 -18.43 14.38
CA PHE A 29 11.46 -18.28 14.83
C PHE A 29 10.57 -19.36 14.24
N GLN A 30 9.52 -19.72 14.97
CA GLN A 30 8.53 -20.67 14.50
C GLN A 30 7.84 -20.13 13.24
N THR A 31 7.47 -21.02 12.33
CA THR A 31 6.64 -20.70 11.16
C THR A 31 5.31 -21.39 11.24
N TYR A 32 4.30 -20.78 10.64
CA TYR A 32 2.93 -21.25 10.61
C TYR A 32 2.39 -21.13 9.19
N LEU A 33 1.55 -22.07 8.78
CA LEU A 33 0.79 -21.97 7.54
C LEU A 33 -0.59 -21.39 7.86
N VAL A 34 -0.91 -20.24 7.27
CA VAL A 34 -2.16 -19.53 7.57
C VAL A 34 -2.93 -19.18 6.31
N ASN A 35 -4.24 -19.09 6.46
CA ASN A 35 -5.14 -18.56 5.44
C ASN A 35 -5.64 -17.20 5.90
N PHE A 36 -5.57 -16.20 5.02
CA PHE A 36 -6.12 -14.87 5.27
C PHE A 36 -7.46 -14.74 4.56
N PHE A 37 -8.52 -14.40 5.31
CA PHE A 37 -9.82 -14.04 4.76
C PHE A 37 -9.99 -12.53 4.84
N LEU A 38 -10.07 -11.89 3.67
CA LEU A 38 -10.26 -10.45 3.55
C LEU A 38 -11.76 -10.10 3.64
N PRO A 39 -12.13 -8.89 4.10
CA PRO A 39 -13.54 -8.48 4.26
C PRO A 39 -14.38 -8.56 2.99
N ASN A 40 -13.75 -8.52 1.81
CA ASN A 40 -14.39 -8.67 0.50
C ASN A 40 -14.57 -10.14 0.08
N GLN A 41 -14.54 -11.09 1.02
CA GLN A 41 -14.72 -12.54 0.78
C GLN A 41 -13.61 -13.19 -0.06
N VAL A 42 -12.46 -12.54 -0.17
CA VAL A 42 -11.27 -13.11 -0.81
C VAL A 42 -10.46 -13.89 0.21
N ALA A 43 -10.06 -15.11 -0.15
CA ALA A 43 -9.15 -15.93 0.64
C ALA A 43 -7.76 -15.97 0.00
N ILE A 44 -6.71 -15.69 0.78
CA ILE A 44 -5.32 -15.93 0.43
C ILE A 44 -4.87 -17.15 1.22
N ILE A 45 -4.66 -18.26 0.53
CA ILE A 45 -4.51 -19.59 1.13
C ILE A 45 -3.03 -19.97 1.20
N GLY A 46 -2.62 -20.62 2.29
CA GLY A 46 -1.31 -21.25 2.40
C GLY A 46 -0.15 -20.28 2.53
N VAL A 47 -0.36 -19.14 3.19
CA VAL A 47 0.70 -18.16 3.42
C VAL A 47 1.58 -18.66 4.57
N LEU A 48 2.88 -18.85 4.29
CA LEU A 48 3.86 -19.21 5.31
C LEU A 48 4.28 -17.95 6.08
N VAL A 49 3.89 -17.84 7.35
CA VAL A 49 4.23 -16.70 8.20
C VAL A 49 5.22 -17.09 9.30
N SER A 50 6.20 -16.23 9.55
CA SER A 50 7.10 -16.37 10.69
C SER A 50 6.54 -15.67 11.92
N GLU A 51 6.85 -16.24 13.09
CA GLU A 51 6.61 -15.63 14.39
C GLU A 51 7.47 -14.38 14.58
N CYS A 52 6.92 -13.40 15.32
CA CYS A 52 7.65 -12.22 15.77
C CYS A 52 7.26 -11.91 17.22
N PRO A 53 8.22 -11.77 18.15
CA PRO A 53 7.94 -11.64 19.59
C PRO A 53 7.37 -10.27 19.98
N ASP A 54 7.61 -9.22 19.20
CA ASP A 54 7.05 -7.89 19.45
C ASP A 54 6.51 -7.26 18.17
N MET A 55 5.30 -6.72 18.26
CA MET A 55 4.56 -6.09 17.18
C MET A 55 3.73 -4.90 17.66
N GLN A 56 4.10 -4.28 18.81
CA GLN A 56 3.48 -3.05 19.33
C GLN A 56 1.93 -3.10 19.36
N GLY A 57 1.37 -4.24 19.75
CA GLY A 57 -0.09 -4.46 19.84
C GLY A 57 -0.76 -5.00 18.57
N CYS A 58 -0.05 -5.15 17.45
CA CYS A 58 -0.58 -5.81 16.26
C CYS A 58 -0.43 -7.34 16.36
N GLY A 59 -1.49 -8.10 16.09
CA GLY A 59 -1.41 -9.58 16.12
C GLY A 59 -0.71 -10.19 14.90
N ALA A 60 -0.72 -9.50 13.77
CA ALA A 60 -0.06 -9.91 12.54
C ALA A 60 0.33 -8.69 11.68
N ILE A 61 1.40 -8.85 10.89
CA ILE A 61 1.83 -7.89 9.86
C ILE A 61 1.68 -8.60 8.52
N ILE A 62 0.86 -8.01 7.67
CA ILE A 62 0.74 -8.34 6.26
C ILE A 62 1.96 -7.75 5.56
N GLY A 63 2.87 -8.62 5.15
CA GLY A 63 4.12 -8.24 4.50
C GLY A 63 4.03 -8.32 2.98
N MET A 64 5.21 -8.23 2.36
CA MET A 64 5.36 -8.29 0.90
C MET A 64 4.82 -9.60 0.29
N ASP A 65 4.82 -10.71 1.04
CA ASP A 65 4.27 -11.99 0.59
C ASP A 65 2.79 -11.90 0.17
N ILE A 66 2.04 -10.95 0.75
CA ILE A 66 0.65 -10.66 0.40
C ILE A 66 0.56 -9.37 -0.41
N ILE A 67 1.26 -8.32 0.02
CA ILE A 67 1.17 -7.00 -0.61
C ILE A 67 1.55 -7.05 -2.10
N MET A 68 2.52 -7.89 -2.48
CA MET A 68 2.95 -8.01 -3.87
C MET A 68 1.95 -8.71 -4.80
N GLY A 69 0.99 -9.47 -4.25
CA GLY A 69 -0.05 -10.11 -5.08
C GLY A 69 -1.24 -9.20 -5.39
N GLY A 70 -1.28 -8.00 -4.80
CA GLY A 70 -2.34 -7.02 -4.95
C GLY A 70 -1.84 -5.60 -5.21
N ASP A 71 -2.78 -4.67 -5.25
CA ASP A 71 -2.48 -3.24 -5.38
C ASP A 71 -2.76 -2.56 -4.04
N MET A 72 -1.72 -2.08 -3.38
CA MET A 72 -1.80 -1.34 -2.12
C MET A 72 -1.66 0.15 -2.37
N SER A 73 -2.51 0.96 -1.76
CA SER A 73 -2.37 2.42 -1.80
C SER A 73 -2.71 3.07 -0.46
N ILE A 74 -1.89 4.04 -0.08
CA ILE A 74 -2.11 4.91 1.08
C ILE A 74 -2.41 6.29 0.52
N THR A 75 -3.56 6.86 0.88
CA THR A 75 -3.99 8.18 0.41
C THR A 75 -4.42 9.05 1.58
N ASN A 76 -4.38 10.37 1.38
CA ASN A 76 -5.04 11.31 2.29
C ASN A 76 -6.29 11.85 1.58
N HIS A 77 -7.44 11.74 2.22
CA HIS A 77 -8.69 12.31 1.72
C HIS A 77 -9.42 12.98 2.89
N ASN A 78 -9.74 14.27 2.74
CA ASN A 78 -10.36 15.09 3.78
C ASN A 78 -9.60 15.12 5.12
N GLY A 79 -8.26 15.06 5.07
CA GLY A 79 -7.41 15.03 6.26
C GLY A 79 -7.30 13.66 6.92
N GLU A 80 -8.00 12.65 6.43
CA GLU A 80 -7.96 11.28 6.95
C GLU A 80 -7.01 10.42 6.12
N THR A 81 -6.30 9.51 6.79
CA THR A 81 -5.44 8.52 6.12
C THR A 81 -6.28 7.31 5.71
N TRP A 82 -6.30 7.02 4.42
CA TRP A 82 -6.99 5.88 3.84
C TRP A 82 -6.00 4.80 3.43
N PHE A 83 -6.26 3.58 3.91
CA PHE A 83 -5.54 2.37 3.49
C PHE A 83 -6.45 1.55 2.60
N THR A 84 -6.01 1.30 1.37
CA THR A 84 -6.76 0.50 0.41
C THR A 84 -5.88 -0.61 -0.14
N PHE A 85 -6.47 -1.80 -0.29
CA PHE A 85 -5.81 -2.95 -0.87
C PHE A 85 -6.80 -3.67 -1.79
N ARG A 86 -6.39 -3.88 -3.04
CA ARG A 86 -7.15 -4.67 -4.02
C ARG A 86 -6.44 -5.98 -4.28
N TRP A 87 -7.19 -7.07 -4.27
CA TRP A 87 -6.71 -8.39 -4.65
C TRP A 87 -7.60 -9.00 -5.73
N PRO A 88 -7.05 -9.62 -6.80
CA PRO A 88 -5.63 -9.63 -7.17
C PRO A 88 -5.18 -8.27 -7.71
N SER A 89 -3.88 -8.14 -8.02
CA SER A 89 -3.38 -6.96 -8.75
C SER A 89 -4.08 -6.84 -10.11
N PHE A 90 -4.51 -5.64 -10.45
CA PHE A 90 -5.17 -5.31 -11.72
C PHE A 90 -4.39 -4.26 -12.52
N GLY A 91 -3.51 -3.49 -11.89
CA GLY A 91 -2.65 -2.53 -12.60
C GLY A 91 -1.88 -1.61 -11.67
N SER A 92 -0.91 -0.88 -12.23
CA SER A 92 -0.08 0.08 -11.48
C SER A 92 -0.86 1.32 -11.09
N ILE A 93 -0.66 1.78 -9.85
CA ILE A 93 -1.16 3.06 -9.34
C ILE A 93 0.02 4.04 -9.32
N ASP A 94 -0.04 5.09 -10.13
CA ASP A 94 1.00 6.13 -10.20
C ASP A 94 0.37 7.52 -10.01
N TYR A 95 0.44 8.01 -8.77
CA TYR A 95 -0.10 9.31 -8.39
C TYR A 95 0.60 10.48 -9.09
N VAL A 96 1.85 10.32 -9.55
CA VAL A 96 2.56 11.36 -10.30
C VAL A 96 2.02 11.43 -11.72
N ALA A 97 1.78 10.28 -12.36
CA ALA A 97 1.13 10.23 -13.66
C ALA A 97 -0.30 10.81 -13.59
N ASP A 98 -1.06 10.45 -12.56
CA ASP A 98 -2.43 10.91 -12.36
C ASP A 98 -2.52 12.44 -12.19
N ILE A 99 -1.69 13.03 -11.34
CA ILE A 99 -1.70 14.49 -11.15
C ILE A 99 -1.20 15.23 -12.38
N ASN A 100 -0.24 14.68 -13.12
CA ASN A 100 0.24 15.28 -14.37
C ASN A 100 -0.84 15.24 -15.45
N LYS A 101 -1.60 14.14 -15.54
CA LYS A 101 -2.75 14.03 -16.44
C LYS A 101 -3.83 15.06 -16.09
N ALA A 102 -4.16 15.22 -14.81
CA ALA A 102 -5.12 16.22 -14.35
C ALA A 102 -4.65 17.66 -14.64
N LYS A 103 -3.37 17.98 -14.37
CA LYS A 103 -2.77 19.28 -14.71
C LYS A 103 -2.84 19.56 -16.21
N LYS A 104 -2.51 18.58 -17.04
CA LYS A 104 -2.58 18.71 -18.50
C LYS A 104 -4.01 18.98 -18.97
N ALA A 105 -5.00 18.29 -18.40
CA ALA A 105 -6.41 18.54 -18.71
C ALA A 105 -6.83 19.97 -18.31
N ALA A 106 -6.44 20.44 -17.12
CA ALA A 106 -6.71 21.81 -16.67
C ALA A 106 -6.04 22.88 -17.57
N LEU A 107 -4.81 22.62 -18.01
CA LEU A 107 -4.07 23.45 -18.98
C LEU A 107 -4.72 23.45 -20.37
N ALA A 108 -5.40 22.38 -20.77
CA ALA A 108 -6.11 22.33 -22.06
C ALA A 108 -7.43 23.12 -22.03
N SER A 109 -8.06 23.24 -20.86
CA SER A 109 -9.33 23.96 -20.68
C SER A 109 -9.18 25.47 -20.38
N VAL A 110 -7.97 25.94 -20.07
CA VAL A 110 -7.76 27.35 -19.69
C VAL A 110 -7.86 28.29 -20.91
N GLY A 111 -8.62 29.37 -20.77
CA GLY A 111 -8.73 30.38 -21.82
C GLY A 111 -7.41 31.11 -22.06
N ARG A 112 -7.06 31.41 -23.32
CA ARG A 112 -5.79 32.10 -23.69
C ARG A 112 -5.50 33.39 -22.89
N ASN A 113 -6.54 34.12 -22.49
CA ASN A 113 -6.40 35.39 -21.75
C ASN A 113 -6.47 35.25 -20.22
N GLU A 114 -6.80 34.07 -19.69
CA GLU A 114 -6.92 33.80 -18.26
C GLU A 114 -5.53 33.65 -17.59
N PRO A 115 -5.43 33.82 -16.26
CA PRO A 115 -4.20 33.53 -15.53
C PRO A 115 -3.73 32.09 -15.77
N CYS A 116 -2.42 31.92 -15.97
CA CYS A 116 -1.84 30.61 -16.23
C CYS A 116 -1.90 29.73 -14.97
N PRO A 117 -2.43 28.49 -15.05
CA PRO A 117 -2.65 27.63 -13.89
C PRO A 117 -1.35 27.08 -13.28
N CYS A 118 -0.19 27.38 -13.87
CA CYS A 118 1.12 27.05 -13.30
C CYS A 118 1.55 27.97 -12.14
N GLY A 119 0.77 29.01 -11.81
CA GLY A 119 1.09 29.96 -10.73
C GLY A 119 2.06 31.08 -11.11
N SER A 120 2.37 31.30 -12.39
CA SER A 120 3.33 32.33 -12.83
C SER A 120 2.80 33.76 -12.78
N GLY A 121 1.50 33.95 -12.53
CA GLY A 121 0.82 35.26 -12.59
C GLY A 121 0.65 35.84 -14.01
N LYS A 122 1.19 35.17 -15.05
CA LYS A 122 1.06 35.59 -16.46
C LYS A 122 -0.25 35.07 -17.06
N LYS A 123 -0.76 35.73 -18.12
CA LYS A 123 -1.83 35.17 -18.97
C LYS A 123 -1.36 33.88 -19.63
N TYR A 124 -2.25 32.89 -19.82
CA TYR A 124 -1.90 31.58 -20.39
C TYR A 124 -1.15 31.70 -21.73
N LYS A 125 -1.63 32.57 -22.64
CA LYS A 125 -0.98 32.86 -23.93
C LYS A 125 0.43 33.48 -23.87
N LYS A 126 0.87 33.92 -22.69
CA LYS A 126 2.20 34.49 -22.43
C LYS A 126 3.04 33.59 -21.50
N CYS A 127 2.58 32.35 -21.29
CA CYS A 127 3.26 31.35 -20.49
C CYS A 127 3.18 29.98 -21.20
N HIS A 128 2.43 29.01 -20.66
CA HIS A 128 2.35 27.65 -21.20
C HIS A 128 1.51 27.50 -22.48
N GLY A 129 0.81 28.56 -22.91
CA GLY A 129 0.15 28.65 -24.22
C GLY A 129 0.84 29.64 -25.17
N SER A 130 2.11 29.94 -24.90
CA SER A 130 2.97 30.69 -25.84
C SER A 130 3.53 29.68 -26.84
N ASP A 131 2.74 29.39 -27.87
CA ASP A 131 3.31 29.03 -29.16
C ASP A 131 3.79 30.32 -29.84
#